data_AF-A0A1H5U927-F1
#
_entry.id   AF-A0A1H5U927-F1
#
_cell.length_a   1.000
_cell.length_b   1.000
_cell.length_c   1.000
_cell.angle_alpha   90.00
_cell.angle_beta   90.00
_cell.angle_gamma   90.00
#
_symmetry.space_group_name_H-M   'P 1'
#
loop_
_entity.id
_entity.type
_entity.pdbx_description
1 polymer ?
#
loop_
_entity_poly.entity_id
_entity_poly.type
_entity_poly.pdbx_seq_one_letter_code
_entity_poly.pdbx_strand_id
1 'polypeptide(L)'
;MKYYAFTFIFIALFLCSCNSNKVNDTQSSDVRTEDTLRTITEKMAYEGVNNYCHKEYDWSVAKDNPDIMYVQMGEETDSTYQVVFRSYTGSFVHFYVNKTSGTIRMVEKVPNLNVEEDAGTFELLDYLEKRYM
;
A
#
# COMPACT_ATOMS: atom_id res chain seq x y z
N MET A 1 25.36 -49.04 -6.91
CA MET A 1 26.16 -48.23 -5.94
C MET A 1 25.56 -46.83 -5.96
N LYS A 2 25.03 -46.19 -4.92
CA LYS A 2 24.84 -46.48 -3.49
C LYS A 2 23.44 -45.99 -3.09
N TYR A 3 22.81 -46.71 -2.18
CA TYR A 3 21.52 -46.42 -1.55
C TYR A 3 21.73 -45.52 -0.34
N TYR A 4 20.81 -44.60 -0.05
CA TYR A 4 20.43 -44.29 1.33
C TYR A 4 18.94 -43.92 1.40
N ALA A 5 18.18 -44.88 1.93
CA ALA A 5 16.84 -44.70 2.46
C ALA A 5 16.94 -44.11 3.88
N PHE A 6 16.01 -43.24 4.25
CA PHE A 6 15.64 -43.06 5.65
C PHE A 6 14.12 -42.94 5.74
N THR A 7 13.51 -44.10 5.96
CA THR A 7 12.17 -44.24 6.50
C THR A 7 12.29 -44.14 8.02
N PHE A 8 11.52 -43.26 8.65
CA PHE A 8 11.14 -43.44 10.05
C PHE A 8 9.63 -43.20 10.19
N ILE A 9 8.94 -44.29 10.49
CA ILE A 9 7.58 -44.35 11.01
C ILE A 9 7.73 -44.64 12.52
N PHE A 10 7.08 -43.85 13.36
CA PHE A 10 6.66 -44.19 14.74
C PHE A 10 5.46 -43.26 15.06
N ILE A 11 4.21 -43.67 14.82
CA ILE A 11 3.30 -44.33 15.78
C ILE A 11 3.35 -43.71 17.19
N ALA A 12 2.32 -42.95 17.57
CA ALA A 12 1.33 -43.36 18.58
C ALA A 12 0.28 -42.26 18.83
N LEU A 13 -0.98 -42.62 18.66
CA LEU A 13 -2.13 -41.96 19.28
C LEU A 13 -2.02 -42.09 20.81
N PHE A 14 -2.23 -40.98 21.52
CA PHE A 14 -2.67 -41.03 22.91
C PHE A 14 -3.89 -40.11 23.06
N LEU A 15 -5.07 -40.72 23.10
CA LEU A 15 -6.25 -40.14 23.70
C LEU A 15 -6.13 -40.33 25.21
N CYS A 16 -6.24 -39.26 25.98
CA CYS A 16 -6.63 -39.35 27.39
C CYS A 16 -7.40 -38.08 27.76
N SER A 17 -8.66 -38.26 28.15
CA SER A 17 -9.52 -37.23 28.73
C SER A 17 -9.37 -37.30 30.25
N CYS A 18 -9.21 -36.15 30.94
CA CYS A 18 -9.62 -35.97 32.34
C CYS A 18 -9.64 -34.49 32.73
N ASN A 19 -10.74 -34.12 33.38
CA ASN A 19 -11.16 -32.81 33.87
C ASN A 19 -10.67 -32.56 35.32
N SER A 20 -10.12 -31.37 35.63
CA SER A 20 -10.37 -30.55 36.86
C SER A 20 -9.17 -29.65 37.27
N ASN A 21 -9.41 -28.33 37.27
CA ASN A 21 -8.97 -27.26 38.20
C ASN A 21 -7.50 -27.18 38.71
N LYS A 22 -6.73 -26.17 38.26
CA LYS A 22 -6.29 -24.95 39.01
C LYS A 22 -5.04 -24.27 38.40
N VAL A 23 -5.23 -23.00 37.98
CA VAL A 23 -4.47 -21.76 38.30
C VAL A 23 -2.97 -21.60 37.94
N ASN A 24 -2.72 -20.53 37.16
CA ASN A 24 -1.49 -19.74 36.86
C ASN A 24 -0.34 -20.49 36.18
N ASP A 25 0.33 -19.98 35.13
CA ASP A 25 0.78 -18.62 34.88
C ASP A 25 1.19 -18.47 33.40
N THR A 26 0.92 -17.29 32.84
CA THR A 26 1.63 -16.61 31.75
C THR A 26 2.41 -17.43 30.70
N GLN A 27 1.77 -17.68 29.55
CA GLN A 27 2.41 -17.53 28.24
C GLN A 27 1.33 -17.37 27.15
N SER A 28 0.65 -16.22 27.18
CA SER A 28 -0.03 -15.73 25.97
C SER A 28 1.07 -15.30 25.01
N SER A 29 1.51 -16.21 24.15
CA SER A 29 2.09 -15.84 22.87
C SER A 29 1.02 -15.05 22.14
N ASP A 30 1.07 -13.73 22.36
CA ASP A 30 0.44 -12.70 21.54
C ASP A 30 0.86 -12.97 20.09
N VAL A 31 0.04 -13.76 19.40
CA VAL A 31 -0.05 -13.69 17.96
C VAL A 31 -0.41 -12.25 17.71
N ARG A 32 0.60 -11.44 17.35
CA ARG A 32 0.40 -10.18 16.65
C ARG A 32 -0.73 -10.45 15.68
N THR A 33 -1.88 -9.85 15.94
CA THR A 33 -2.97 -9.82 14.98
C THR A 33 -2.43 -9.01 13.82
N GLU A 34 -1.86 -9.76 12.88
CA GLU A 34 -1.49 -9.37 11.55
C GLU A 34 -2.69 -8.60 10.96
N ASP A 35 -2.41 -7.40 10.47
CA ASP A 35 -3.28 -6.67 9.56
C ASP A 35 -4.71 -6.42 10.07
N THR A 36 -4.87 -5.43 10.97
CA THR A 36 -6.13 -4.70 10.94
C THR A 36 -6.16 -4.01 9.59
N LEU A 37 -6.86 -4.61 8.62
CA LEU A 37 -7.05 -4.12 7.26
C LEU A 37 -7.59 -2.68 7.31
N ARG A 38 -6.69 -1.71 7.46
CA ARG A 38 -7.03 -0.29 7.49
C ARG A 38 -7.24 0.10 6.05
N THR A 39 -8.50 0.22 5.65
CA THR A 39 -8.87 0.82 4.38
C THR A 39 -8.15 2.16 4.24
N ILE A 40 -7.47 2.36 3.12
CA ILE A 40 -6.84 3.62 2.77
C ILE A 40 -7.90 4.71 2.84
N THR A 41 -7.60 5.78 3.56
CA THR A 41 -8.46 6.96 3.64
C THR A 41 -8.10 7.94 2.52
N GLU A 42 -9.03 8.84 2.19
CA GLU A 42 -8.78 9.93 1.24
C GLU A 42 -7.51 10.73 1.61
N LYS A 43 -7.34 11.04 2.90
CA LYS A 43 -6.17 11.75 3.43
C LYS A 43 -4.87 10.98 3.19
N MET A 44 -4.89 9.66 3.38
CA MET A 44 -3.72 8.81 3.09
C MET A 44 -3.43 8.79 1.58
N ALA A 45 -4.45 8.70 0.73
CA ALA A 45 -4.28 8.75 -0.72
C ALA A 45 -3.63 10.08 -1.16
N TYR A 46 -4.17 11.22 -0.69
CA TYR A 46 -3.60 12.53 -0.97
C TYR A 46 -2.17 12.65 -0.47
N GLU A 47 -1.91 12.33 0.80
CA GLU A 47 -0.59 12.52 1.40
C GLU A 47 0.47 11.63 0.75
N GLY A 48 0.19 10.35 0.51
CA GLY A 48 1.16 9.46 -0.10
C GLY A 48 1.47 9.84 -1.55
N VAL A 49 0.46 10.23 -2.34
CA VAL A 49 0.70 10.74 -3.71
C VAL A 49 1.43 12.08 -3.69
N ASN A 50 1.07 12.99 -2.77
CA ASN A 50 1.75 14.27 -2.63
C ASN A 50 3.24 14.07 -2.28
N ASN A 51 3.55 13.14 -1.38
CA ASN A 51 4.91 12.80 -1.00
C ASN A 51 5.68 12.14 -2.14
N TYR A 52 5.04 11.24 -2.90
CA TYR A 52 5.60 10.70 -4.14
C TYR A 52 5.97 11.83 -5.10
N CYS A 53 5.04 12.75 -5.38
CA CYS A 53 5.28 13.82 -6.34
C CYS A 53 6.39 14.76 -5.89
N HIS A 54 6.48 15.08 -4.59
CA HIS A 54 7.56 15.92 -4.04
C HIS A 54 8.93 15.24 -3.99
N LYS A 55 8.97 13.91 -4.06
CA LYS A 55 10.20 13.14 -4.13
C LYS A 55 10.69 12.95 -5.56
N GLU A 56 9.78 12.66 -6.50
CA GLU A 56 10.15 12.25 -7.86
C GLU A 56 10.24 13.42 -8.86
N TYR A 57 9.57 14.55 -8.60
CA TYR A 57 9.59 15.72 -9.49
C TYR A 57 10.35 16.90 -8.90
N ASP A 58 10.93 17.73 -9.76
CA ASP A 58 11.54 18.99 -9.33
C ASP A 58 10.47 20.08 -9.15
N TRP A 59 10.25 20.47 -7.89
CA TRP A 59 9.32 21.54 -7.51
C TRP A 59 9.97 22.93 -7.47
N SER A 60 11.25 23.07 -7.85
CA SER A 60 11.97 24.34 -7.81
C SER A 60 11.23 25.44 -8.59
N VAL A 61 10.66 25.09 -9.75
CA VAL A 61 9.90 26.00 -10.62
C VAL A 61 8.58 26.47 -10.00
N ALA A 62 8.00 25.70 -9.08
CA ALA A 62 6.74 26.04 -8.41
C ALA A 62 6.92 27.09 -7.30
N LYS A 63 8.16 27.36 -6.87
CA LYS A 63 8.45 28.35 -5.81
C LYS A 63 8.05 29.77 -6.21
N ASP A 64 8.31 30.13 -7.47
CA ASP A 64 8.02 31.45 -8.01
C ASP A 64 6.62 31.53 -8.63
N ASN A 65 6.01 30.38 -8.92
CA ASN A 65 4.67 30.26 -9.47
C ASN A 65 3.99 28.98 -8.96
N PRO A 66 3.25 29.02 -7.84
CA PRO A 66 2.66 27.82 -7.25
C PRO A 66 1.54 27.21 -8.10
N ASP A 67 0.96 27.97 -9.04
CA ASP A 67 -0.18 27.50 -9.84
C ASP A 67 0.24 26.58 -11.01
N ILE A 68 1.53 26.52 -11.33
CA ILE A 68 2.03 25.68 -12.43
C ILE A 68 2.32 24.24 -12.03
N MET A 69 2.36 23.92 -10.74
CA MET A 69 2.50 22.54 -10.27
C MET A 69 1.67 22.33 -9.01
N TYR A 70 0.82 21.32 -9.00
CA TYR A 70 -0.01 21.03 -7.84
C TYR A 70 -0.44 19.57 -7.82
N VAL A 71 -0.81 19.11 -6.63
CA VAL A 71 -1.49 17.83 -6.40
C VAL A 71 -2.88 18.15 -5.87
N GLN A 72 -3.90 17.49 -6.39
CA GLN A 72 -5.27 17.65 -5.93
C GLN A 72 -6.02 16.33 -5.94
N MET A 73 -7.09 16.24 -5.15
CA MET A 73 -8.04 15.14 -5.27
C MET A 73 -8.80 15.23 -6.61
N GLY A 74 -9.08 14.07 -7.18
CA GLY A 74 -9.90 13.90 -8.38
C GLY A 74 -11.21 13.19 -8.05
N GLU A 75 -11.63 12.34 -8.98
CA GLU A 75 -12.82 11.50 -8.80
C GLU A 75 -12.64 10.43 -7.72
N GLU A 76 -13.75 9.99 -7.14
CA GLU A 76 -13.80 8.91 -6.19
C GLU A 76 -14.83 7.87 -6.65
N THR A 77 -14.48 6.60 -6.48
CA THR A 77 -15.38 5.45 -6.66
C THR A 77 -15.39 4.61 -5.39
N ASP A 78 -16.25 3.60 -5.31
CA ASP A 78 -16.31 2.70 -4.15
C ASP A 78 -14.98 2.00 -3.85
N SER A 79 -14.15 1.73 -4.86
CA SER A 79 -12.88 1.00 -4.73
C SER A 79 -11.62 1.85 -4.86
N THR A 80 -11.73 3.09 -5.34
CA THR A 80 -10.57 3.86 -5.78
C THR A 80 -10.71 5.35 -5.47
N TYR A 81 -9.64 5.94 -4.93
CA TYR A 81 -9.44 7.39 -4.94
C TYR A 81 -8.61 7.78 -6.16
N GLN A 82 -8.97 8.85 -6.84
CA GLN A 82 -8.10 9.49 -7.82
C GLN A 82 -7.40 10.68 -7.17
N VAL A 83 -6.09 10.76 -7.35
CA VAL A 83 -5.31 11.97 -7.07
C VAL A 83 -4.67 12.40 -8.39
N VAL A 84 -4.66 13.70 -8.67
CA VAL A 84 -4.15 14.26 -9.91
C VAL A 84 -2.98 15.19 -9.61
N PHE A 85 -1.86 14.94 -10.26
CA PHE A 85 -0.72 15.85 -10.28
C PHE A 85 -0.71 16.61 -11.62
N ARG A 86 -0.55 17.93 -11.56
CA ARG A 86 -0.21 18.74 -12.72
C ARG A 86 1.28 19.05 -12.71
N SER A 87 1.98 18.70 -13.78
CA SER A 87 3.39 19.05 -13.96
C SER A 87 3.56 20.48 -14.50
N TYR A 88 4.79 21.01 -14.43
CA TYR A 88 5.08 22.36 -14.95
C TYR A 88 4.92 22.47 -16.47
N THR A 89 5.06 21.35 -17.20
CA THR A 89 4.85 21.29 -18.65
C THR A 89 3.36 21.27 -19.02
N GLY A 90 2.48 21.15 -18.02
CA GLY A 90 1.03 21.08 -18.21
C GLY A 90 0.52 19.66 -18.48
N SER A 91 1.36 18.62 -18.38
CA SER A 91 0.88 17.24 -18.34
C SER A 91 0.23 16.92 -17.00
N PHE A 92 -0.70 15.97 -17.02
CA PHE A 92 -1.36 15.46 -15.82
C PHE A 92 -0.94 14.01 -15.59
N VAL A 93 -0.66 13.66 -14.34
CA VAL A 93 -0.54 12.26 -13.93
C VAL A 93 -1.72 11.94 -13.01
N HIS A 94 -2.52 10.97 -13.43
CA HIS A 94 -3.65 10.46 -12.68
C HIS A 94 -3.22 9.24 -11.88
N PHE A 95 -3.28 9.34 -10.56
CA PHE A 95 -2.97 8.27 -9.62
C PHE A 95 -4.27 7.63 -9.15
N TYR A 96 -4.51 6.39 -9.55
CA TYR A 96 -5.66 5.60 -9.13
C TYR A 96 -5.25 4.72 -7.95
N VAL A 97 -5.62 5.14 -6.74
CA VAL A 97 -5.26 4.51 -5.47
C VAL A 97 -6.32 3.48 -5.08
N ASN A 98 -5.97 2.20 -5.03
CA ASN A 98 -6.86 1.16 -4.54
C ASN A 98 -7.10 1.34 -3.03
N LYS A 99 -8.37 1.47 -2.62
CA LYS A 99 -8.74 1.74 -1.23
C LYS A 99 -8.41 0.59 -0.27
N THR A 100 -8.32 -0.64 -0.78
CA THR A 100 -8.06 -1.82 0.04
C THR A 100 -6.57 -2.13 0.11
N SER A 101 -5.88 -2.17 -1.03
CA SER A 101 -4.46 -2.58 -1.06
C SER A 101 -3.48 -1.42 -0.90
N GLY A 102 -3.88 -0.19 -1.23
CA GLY A 102 -2.94 0.93 -1.36
C GLY A 102 -2.08 0.89 -2.62
N THR A 103 -2.28 -0.09 -3.51
CA THR A 103 -1.61 -0.13 -4.81
C THR A 103 -2.10 1.02 -5.68
N ILE A 104 -1.16 1.70 -6.33
CA ILE A 104 -1.42 2.85 -7.19
C ILE A 104 -1.11 2.46 -8.63
N ARG A 105 -2.02 2.81 -9.54
CA ARG A 105 -1.78 2.81 -10.99
C ARG A 105 -1.68 4.25 -11.49
N MET A 106 -0.65 4.55 -12.28
CA MET A 106 -0.40 5.87 -12.83
C MET A 106 -0.78 5.93 -14.30
N VAL A 107 -1.45 7.02 -14.69
CA VAL A 107 -1.73 7.32 -16.09
C VAL A 107 -1.32 8.75 -16.40
N GLU A 108 -0.36 8.93 -17.29
CA GLU A 108 -0.02 10.25 -17.81
C GLU A 108 -0.99 10.64 -18.92
N LYS A 109 -1.49 11.86 -18.86
CA LYS A 109 -2.32 12.50 -19.88
C LYS A 109 -1.69 13.82 -20.28
N VAL A 110 -1.46 14.01 -21.57
CA VAL A 110 -0.95 15.29 -22.09
C VAL A 110 -2.09 16.00 -22.83
N PRO A 111 -2.64 17.09 -22.26
CA PRO A 111 -3.67 17.88 -22.93
C PRO A 111 -3.19 18.34 -24.30
N ASN A 112 -4.12 18.39 -25.26
CA ASN A 112 -3.89 18.80 -26.66
C ASN A 112 -3.12 17.81 -27.54
N LEU A 113 -2.50 16.77 -26.99
CA LEU A 113 -1.80 15.75 -27.77
C LEU A 113 -2.59 14.43 -27.89
N ASN A 114 -3.74 14.30 -27.21
CA ASN A 114 -4.52 13.06 -27.12
C ASN A 114 -3.67 11.84 -26.69
N VAL A 115 -2.63 12.10 -25.88
CA VAL A 115 -1.77 11.06 -25.32
C VAL A 115 -2.32 10.66 -23.97
N GLU A 116 -2.53 9.35 -23.79
CA GLU A 116 -2.82 8.69 -22.53
C GLU A 116 -1.92 7.46 -22.44
N GLU A 117 -1.02 7.45 -21.45
CA GLU A 117 0.01 6.41 -21.30
C GLU A 117 -0.03 5.82 -19.89
N ASP A 118 0.05 4.49 -19.80
CA ASP A 118 0.24 3.82 -18.52
C ASP A 118 1.68 4.04 -18.05
N ALA A 119 1.82 4.77 -16.94
CA ALA A 119 3.11 5.16 -16.38
C ALA A 119 3.60 4.18 -15.29
N GLY A 120 2.90 3.07 -15.08
CA GLY A 120 3.27 2.02 -14.14
C GLY A 120 2.55 2.08 -12.79
N THR A 121 3.08 1.32 -11.83
CA THR A 121 2.45 1.09 -10.53
C THR A 121 3.44 1.20 -9.37
N PHE A 122 2.96 1.62 -8.20
CA PHE A 122 3.73 1.61 -6.94
C PHE A 122 2.80 1.46 -5.72
N GLU A 123 3.37 1.22 -4.54
CA GLU A 123 2.61 1.08 -3.30
C GLU A 123 2.55 2.40 -2.52
N LEU A 124 1.34 2.85 -2.17
CA LEU A 124 1.12 4.10 -1.41
C LEU A 124 1.86 4.10 -0.08
N LEU A 125 1.94 2.95 0.59
CA LEU A 125 2.54 2.80 1.92
C LEU A 125 4.02 3.19 1.95
N ASP A 126 4.74 3.04 0.84
CA ASP A 126 6.15 3.43 0.73
C ASP A 126 6.38 4.95 0.86
N TYR A 127 5.30 5.73 0.69
CA TYR A 127 5.31 7.18 0.69
C TYR A 127 4.50 7.80 1.85
N LEU A 128 4.01 6.98 2.78
CA LEU A 128 3.33 7.44 3.99
C LEU A 128 4.26 7.48 5.20
N GLU A 129 3.98 8.43 6.11
CA GLU A 129 4.70 8.49 7.38
C GLU A 129 4.38 7.28 8.27
N LYS A 130 5.35 6.90 9.12
CA LYS A 130 5.22 5.76 10.05
C LYS A 130 4.01 5.81 10.98
N ARG A 131 3.40 6.99 11.20
CA ARG A 131 2.19 7.14 12.04
C ARG A 131 0.92 6.52 11.42
N TYR A 132 0.96 6.14 10.15
CA TYR A 132 -0.13 5.45 9.45
C TYR A 132 0.01 3.93 9.43
N MET A 133 1.22 3.43 9.68
CA MET A 133 1.58 2.02 9.78
C MET A 133 1.31 1.51 11.21
#